data_AF-A0A3B4E8F0-F1
#
_entry.id   AF-A0A3B4E8F0-F1
#
_cell.length_a   1.000
_cell.length_b   1.000
_cell.length_c   1.000
_cell.angle_alpha   90.00
_cell.angle_beta   90.00
_cell.angle_gamma   90.00
#
_symmetry.space_group_name_H-M   'P 1'
#
loop_
_entity.id
_entity.type
_entity.pdbx_description
1 polymer ?
#
loop_
_entity_poly.entity_id
_entity_poly.type
_entity_poly.pdbx_seq_one_letter_code
_entity_poly.pdbx_strand_id
1 'polypeptide(L)'
;CCYGWRKDNGDCKPVCKKPCTNGICVGPDRCSCHPGYKGKQCNDDINECGLHHRPCSHSCMNTPGSFRCFCNPGYTLDTDSKSCIKKPDCSGLRCQLGCQIERNGALSCLCPPGLQLAPDNRTCKDIDECKGPFPICSERHACRNTFGSYVCVCRPGYILGTFGNSITCRGT
;
A
#
# COMPACT_ATOMS: atom_id res chain seq x y z
N CYS A 1 59.23 -7.47 -13.08
CA CYS A 1 58.32 -7.09 -11.97
C CYS A 1 59.07 -7.25 -10.65
N CYS A 2 58.81 -6.38 -9.67
CA CYS A 2 59.43 -6.44 -8.33
C CYS A 2 58.90 -7.61 -7.49
N TYR A 3 59.54 -7.90 -6.36
CA TYR A 3 59.09 -8.94 -5.43
C TYR A 3 57.63 -8.74 -5.02
N GLY A 4 56.83 -9.82 -5.08
CA GLY A 4 55.39 -9.77 -4.80
C GLY A 4 54.52 -9.34 -6.00
N TRP A 5 55.07 -9.27 -7.21
CA TRP A 5 54.35 -8.95 -8.44
C TRP A 5 54.69 -9.99 -9.52
N ARG A 6 53.67 -10.48 -10.23
CA ARG A 6 53.81 -11.43 -11.35
C ARG A 6 53.66 -10.70 -12.68
N LYS A 7 54.39 -11.14 -13.70
CA LYS A 7 54.24 -10.62 -15.07
C LYS A 7 53.06 -11.34 -15.74
N ASP A 8 52.10 -10.59 -16.24
CA ASP A 8 50.88 -11.07 -16.89
C ASP A 8 50.67 -10.22 -18.15
N ASN A 9 50.82 -10.82 -19.34
CA ASN A 9 50.77 -10.11 -20.63
C ASN A 9 51.60 -8.82 -20.74
N GLY A 10 52.78 -8.79 -20.11
CA GLY A 10 53.67 -7.62 -20.13
C GLY A 10 53.47 -6.66 -18.96
N ASP A 11 52.30 -6.69 -18.30
CA ASP A 11 52.01 -5.92 -17.11
C ASP A 11 52.51 -6.62 -15.83
N CYS A 12 52.86 -5.84 -14.82
CA CYS A 12 53.11 -6.35 -13.48
C CYS A 12 51.82 -6.30 -12.66
N LYS A 13 51.24 -7.46 -12.34
CA LYS A 13 50.08 -7.58 -11.45
C LYS A 13 50.53 -7.99 -10.04
N PRO A 14 49.95 -7.43 -8.97
CA PRO A 14 50.33 -7.77 -7.61
C PRO A 14 49.93 -9.21 -7.27
N VAL A 15 50.70 -9.86 -6.40
CA VAL A 15 50.46 -11.22 -5.92
C VAL A 15 50.06 -11.19 -4.46
N CYS A 16 48.88 -11.71 -4.16
CA CYS A 16 48.40 -11.93 -2.81
C CYS A 16 48.50 -13.43 -2.50
N LYS A 17 49.25 -13.80 -1.43
CA LYS A 17 49.43 -15.21 -1.02
C LYS A 17 48.11 -15.84 -0.59
N LYS A 18 47.29 -15.05 0.10
CA LYS A 18 45.89 -15.36 0.38
C LYS A 18 45.00 -14.57 -0.57
N PRO A 19 43.97 -15.18 -1.18
CA PRO A 19 43.07 -14.46 -2.07
C PRO A 19 42.28 -13.39 -1.30
N CYS A 20 42.02 -12.26 -1.96
CA CYS A 20 41.07 -11.25 -1.49
C CYS A 20 39.66 -11.74 -1.84
N THR A 21 38.88 -12.22 -0.87
CA THR A 21 37.60 -12.90 -1.15
C THR A 21 36.57 -11.97 -1.78
N ASN A 22 36.34 -10.80 -1.16
CA ASN A 22 35.48 -9.75 -1.69
C ASN A 22 36.28 -8.48 -1.95
N GLY A 23 37.34 -8.58 -2.75
CA GLY A 23 38.17 -7.43 -3.09
C GLY A 23 39.18 -7.72 -4.17
N ILE A 24 39.98 -6.70 -4.47
CA ILE A 24 41.04 -6.77 -5.48
C ILE A 24 42.42 -6.69 -4.83
N CYS A 25 43.38 -7.46 -5.33
CA CYS A 25 44.76 -7.37 -4.91
C CYS A 25 45.39 -6.09 -5.51
N VAL A 26 45.84 -5.17 -4.65
CA VAL A 26 46.40 -3.86 -5.05
C VAL A 26 47.86 -3.69 -4.65
N GLY A 27 48.46 -4.73 -4.08
CA GLY A 27 49.86 -4.79 -3.70
C GLY A 27 50.20 -6.15 -3.09
N PRO A 28 51.48 -6.44 -2.83
CA PRO A 28 51.91 -7.67 -2.19
C PRO A 28 51.17 -7.87 -0.86
N ASP A 29 50.37 -8.93 -0.76
CA ASP A 29 49.52 -9.25 0.39
C ASP A 29 48.60 -8.10 0.87
N ARG A 30 48.25 -7.16 -0.04
CA ARG A 30 47.40 -6.01 0.24
C ARG A 30 46.14 -6.03 -0.62
N CYS A 31 45.00 -6.19 0.03
CA CYS A 31 43.67 -6.17 -0.59
C CYS A 31 43.02 -4.78 -0.48
N SER A 32 42.29 -4.38 -1.53
CA SER A 32 41.31 -3.31 -1.51
C SER A 32 39.92 -3.94 -1.57
N CYS A 33 39.12 -3.76 -0.52
CA CYS A 33 37.83 -4.43 -0.39
C CYS A 33 36.75 -3.77 -1.24
N HIS A 34 35.82 -4.59 -1.74
CA HIS A 34 34.57 -4.10 -2.32
C HIS A 34 33.72 -3.40 -1.24
N PRO A 35 32.81 -2.48 -1.62
CA PRO A 35 31.88 -1.87 -0.68
C PRO A 35 31.12 -2.93 0.13
N GLY A 36 30.93 -2.67 1.42
CA GLY A 36 30.28 -3.59 2.35
C GLY A 36 31.20 -4.64 2.98
N TYR A 37 32.50 -4.68 2.63
CA TYR A 37 33.46 -5.63 3.20
C TYR A 37 34.66 -4.96 3.86
N LYS A 38 35.20 -5.61 4.89
CA LYS A 38 36.38 -5.19 5.64
C LYS A 38 37.31 -6.36 5.95
N GLY A 39 38.41 -6.05 6.64
CA GLY A 39 39.42 -7.03 7.02
C GLY A 39 40.54 -7.17 6.00
N LYS A 40 41.65 -7.81 6.41
CA LYS A 40 42.87 -7.91 5.58
C LYS A 40 42.66 -8.68 4.27
N GLN A 41 41.72 -9.63 4.25
CA GLN A 41 41.37 -10.44 3.07
C GLN A 41 39.97 -10.12 2.52
N CYS A 42 39.30 -9.07 3.02
CA CYS A 42 37.93 -8.71 2.61
C CYS A 42 36.93 -9.86 2.82
N ASN A 43 37.15 -10.65 3.86
CA ASN A 43 36.34 -11.80 4.24
C ASN A 43 35.28 -11.43 5.29
N ASP A 44 35.44 -10.27 5.93
CA ASP A 44 34.55 -9.82 6.98
C ASP A 44 33.51 -8.87 6.37
N ASP A 45 32.25 -9.19 6.60
CA ASP A 45 31.14 -8.32 6.23
C ASP A 45 31.06 -7.10 7.17
N ILE A 46 30.70 -5.94 6.61
CA ILE A 46 30.44 -4.74 7.40
C ILE A 46 28.98 -4.78 7.83
N ASN A 47 28.72 -4.97 9.12
CA ASN A 47 27.37 -4.84 9.63
C ASN A 47 26.93 -3.36 9.69
N GLU A 48 26.26 -2.87 8.64
CA GLU A 48 25.82 -1.48 8.59
C GLU A 48 24.73 -1.16 9.62
N CYS A 49 23.96 -2.16 10.05
CA CYS A 49 22.93 -2.01 11.08
C CYS A 49 23.52 -1.78 12.49
N GLY A 50 24.77 -2.19 12.70
CA GLY A 50 25.51 -2.00 13.95
C GLY A 50 26.27 -0.68 14.04
N LEU A 51 26.25 0.14 12.98
CA LEU A 51 26.92 1.44 12.96
C LEU A 51 26.14 2.48 13.77
N HIS A 52 26.85 3.47 14.31
CA HIS A 52 26.27 4.57 15.10
C HIS A 52 25.19 5.33 14.30
N HIS A 53 25.43 5.54 13.00
CA HIS A 53 24.44 6.09 12.08
C HIS A 53 23.77 4.94 11.32
N ARG A 54 22.64 4.47 11.87
CA ARG A 54 21.86 3.40 11.25
C ARG A 54 21.29 3.88 9.91
N PRO A 55 21.42 3.08 8.84
CA PRO A 55 21.03 3.52 7.50
C PRO A 55 19.52 3.44 7.22
N CYS A 56 18.75 2.70 8.04
CA CYS A 56 17.32 2.50 7.88
C CYS A 56 16.51 3.38 8.84
N SER A 57 15.38 3.89 8.37
CA SER A 57 14.41 4.63 9.20
C SER A 57 13.76 3.76 10.29
N HIS A 58 13.47 2.50 9.99
CA HIS A 58 12.88 1.52 10.91
C HIS A 58 13.86 0.35 11.16
N SER A 59 13.47 -0.87 10.80
CA SER A 59 14.25 -2.07 11.06
C SER A 59 15.34 -2.25 10.00
N CYS A 60 16.50 -2.72 10.42
CA CYS A 60 17.65 -2.98 9.55
C CYS A 60 18.07 -4.45 9.71
N MET A 61 18.32 -5.12 8.59
CA MET A 61 18.85 -6.47 8.55
C MET A 61 20.14 -6.49 7.74
N ASN A 62 21.21 -6.96 8.38
CA ASN A 62 22.50 -7.09 7.74
C ASN A 62 22.51 -8.25 6.74
N THR A 63 23.18 -8.07 5.61
CA THR A 63 23.33 -9.09 4.55
C THR A 63 24.76 -9.08 4.01
N PRO A 64 25.28 -10.18 3.45
CA PRO A 64 26.64 -10.16 2.91
C PRO A 64 26.84 -9.07 1.84
N GLY A 65 27.71 -8.10 2.14
CA GLY A 65 28.07 -6.94 1.32
C GLY A 65 27.07 -5.79 1.32
N SER A 66 25.98 -5.86 2.10
CA SER A 66 24.95 -4.80 2.13
C SER A 66 23.96 -4.96 3.29
N PHE A 67 22.86 -4.22 3.27
CA PHE A 67 21.78 -4.36 4.24
C PHE A 67 20.42 -4.22 3.55
N ARG A 68 19.38 -4.64 4.27
CA ARG A 68 17.98 -4.45 3.87
C ARG A 68 17.20 -3.75 4.98
N CYS A 69 16.39 -2.78 4.59
CA CYS A 69 15.51 -2.08 5.50
C CYS A 69 14.09 -2.67 5.46
N PHE A 70 13.44 -2.74 6.62
CA PHE A 70 12.08 -3.21 6.77
C PHE A 70 11.24 -2.21 7.53
N CYS A 71 10.00 -2.05 7.09
CA CYS A 71 9.06 -1.12 7.67
C CYS A 71 8.12 -1.81 8.66
N ASN A 72 7.79 -1.10 9.73
CA ASN A 72 6.80 -1.52 10.70
C ASN A 72 5.40 -1.64 10.04
N PRO A 73 4.47 -2.41 10.64
CA PRO A 73 3.09 -2.47 10.17
C PRO A 73 2.49 -1.08 9.96
N GLY A 74 1.80 -0.89 8.84
CA GLY A 74 1.25 0.41 8.44
C GLY A 74 2.22 1.31 7.65
N TYR A 75 3.43 0.85 7.31
CA TYR A 75 4.41 1.58 6.51
C TYR A 75 4.91 0.76 5.31
N THR A 76 5.39 1.43 4.26
CA THR A 76 6.02 0.86 3.08
C THR A 76 7.41 1.46 2.85
N LEU A 77 8.30 0.66 2.26
CA LEU A 77 9.63 1.12 1.92
C LEU A 77 9.55 2.12 0.76
N ASP A 78 10.23 3.25 0.92
CA ASP A 78 10.30 4.31 -0.07
C ASP A 78 11.27 3.96 -1.21
N THR A 79 11.29 4.77 -2.26
CA THR A 79 12.13 4.64 -3.44
C THR A 79 13.63 4.64 -3.14
N ASP A 80 14.05 5.24 -2.03
CA ASP A 80 15.43 5.23 -1.54
C ASP A 80 15.86 3.88 -0.90
N SER A 81 14.92 2.94 -0.74
CA SER A 81 15.10 1.64 -0.08
C SER A 81 15.55 1.72 1.40
N LYS A 82 15.39 2.88 2.05
CA LYS A 82 15.87 3.14 3.42
C LYS A 82 14.81 3.79 4.30
N SER A 83 14.01 4.66 3.71
CA SER A 83 12.95 5.40 4.38
C SER A 83 11.64 4.63 4.34
N CYS A 84 10.86 4.73 5.41
CA CYS A 84 9.56 4.09 5.53
C CYS A 84 8.49 5.17 5.53
N ILE A 85 7.67 5.19 4.49
CA ILE A 85 6.53 6.09 4.38
C ILE A 85 5.28 5.40 4.91
N LYS A 86 4.41 6.17 5.56
CA LYS A 86 3.15 5.64 6.08
C LYS A 86 2.30 5.18 4.89
N LYS A 87 1.75 3.96 4.97
CA LYS A 87 0.80 3.47 3.98
C LYS A 87 -0.37 4.45 3.91
N PRO A 88 -0.92 4.72 2.71
CA PRO A 88 -2.12 5.52 2.59
C PRO A 88 -3.21 4.89 3.48
N ASP A 89 -3.79 5.72 4.34
CA ASP A 89 -4.87 5.33 5.23
C ASP A 89 -6.00 6.37 5.18
N CYS A 90 -7.17 6.00 5.68
CA CYS A 90 -8.33 6.88 5.70
C CYS A 90 -8.23 7.96 6.78
N SER A 91 -7.12 8.07 7.51
CA SER A 91 -6.94 9.05 8.58
C SER A 91 -6.84 10.49 8.06
N GLY A 92 -6.40 10.67 6.81
CA GLY A 92 -6.29 11.98 6.15
C GLY A 92 -7.50 12.39 5.30
N LEU A 93 -8.37 11.44 4.94
CA LEU A 93 -9.51 11.70 4.05
C LEU A 93 -10.79 11.92 4.86
N ARG A 94 -11.37 13.12 4.76
CA ARG A 94 -12.61 13.48 5.45
C ARG A 94 -13.83 13.09 4.62
N CYS A 95 -14.27 11.84 4.75
CA CYS A 95 -15.51 11.32 4.14
C CYS A 95 -16.71 11.48 5.07
N GLN A 96 -17.92 11.64 4.52
CA GLN A 96 -19.15 11.74 5.31
C GLN A 96 -19.52 10.43 6.03
N LEU A 97 -19.33 9.28 5.37
CA LEU A 97 -19.78 7.97 5.87
C LEU A 97 -18.63 6.99 6.05
N GLY A 98 -17.87 6.71 4.99
CA GLY A 98 -16.74 5.79 5.05
C GLY A 98 -15.68 6.09 4.00
N CYS A 99 -14.55 5.40 4.10
CA CYS A 99 -13.43 5.50 3.16
C CYS A 99 -12.88 4.10 2.88
N GLN A 100 -12.34 3.90 1.68
CA GLN A 100 -11.67 2.69 1.26
C GLN A 100 -10.37 3.03 0.52
N ILE A 101 -9.51 2.02 0.42
CA ILE A 101 -8.30 2.05 -0.39
C ILE A 101 -8.58 1.20 -1.62
N GLU A 102 -8.50 1.81 -2.81
CA GLU A 102 -8.67 1.12 -4.08
C GLU A 102 -7.45 0.24 -4.43
N ARG A 103 -7.60 -0.61 -5.44
CA ARG A 103 -6.52 -1.55 -5.85
C ARG A 103 -5.25 -0.85 -6.32
N ASN A 104 -5.37 0.38 -6.83
CA ASN A 104 -4.24 1.22 -7.23
C ASN A 104 -3.62 2.01 -6.05
N GLY A 105 -4.11 1.81 -4.82
CA GLY A 105 -3.69 2.56 -3.63
C GLY A 105 -4.32 3.94 -3.48
N ALA A 106 -5.21 4.34 -4.39
CA ALA A 106 -5.97 5.58 -4.27
C ALA A 106 -6.98 5.49 -3.13
N LEU A 107 -7.24 6.62 -2.47
CA LEU A 107 -8.24 6.73 -1.41
C LEU A 107 -9.54 7.24 -2.01
N SER A 108 -10.65 6.57 -1.73
CA SER A 108 -12.00 7.02 -2.13
C SER A 108 -13.00 6.89 -0.99
N CYS A 109 -13.99 7.80 -0.98
CA CYS A 109 -15.07 7.74 -0.01
C CYS A 109 -16.11 6.69 -0.41
N LEU A 110 -16.64 6.00 0.59
CA LEU A 110 -17.67 4.98 0.47
C LEU A 110 -19.05 5.57 0.71
N CYS A 111 -19.97 5.26 -0.20
CA CYS A 111 -21.39 5.48 -0.02
C CYS A 111 -22.11 4.11 0.10
N PRO A 112 -22.88 3.88 1.18
CA PRO A 112 -23.77 2.73 1.30
C PRO A 112 -24.72 2.59 0.10
N PRO A 113 -25.26 1.38 -0.15
CA PRO A 113 -26.31 1.17 -1.16
C PRO A 113 -27.47 2.17 -0.99
N GLY A 114 -28.01 2.65 -2.11
CA GLY A 114 -29.04 3.70 -2.13
C GLY A 114 -28.48 5.14 -2.11
N LEU A 115 -27.16 5.30 -1.95
CA LEU A 115 -26.49 6.60 -2.01
C LEU A 115 -25.43 6.62 -3.12
N GLN A 116 -25.21 7.78 -3.73
CA GLN A 116 -24.16 8.03 -4.72
C GLN A 116 -23.16 9.06 -4.21
N LEU A 117 -21.90 8.91 -4.61
CA LEU A 117 -20.86 9.89 -4.29
C LEU A 117 -21.14 11.21 -5.00
N ALA A 118 -21.12 12.32 -4.25
CA ALA A 118 -21.31 13.65 -4.79
C ALA A 118 -20.05 14.15 -5.55
N PRO A 119 -20.16 15.22 -6.36
CA PRO A 119 -19.03 15.75 -7.13
C PRO A 119 -17.84 16.24 -6.30
N ASP A 120 -18.03 16.44 -5.01
CA ASP A 120 -16.96 16.80 -4.06
C ASP A 120 -16.10 15.59 -3.63
N ASN A 121 -16.44 14.38 -4.10
CA ASN A 121 -15.83 13.10 -3.75
C ASN A 121 -15.80 12.80 -2.23
N ARG A 122 -16.66 13.43 -1.44
CA ARG A 122 -16.63 13.32 0.04
C ARG A 122 -18.01 13.07 0.65
N THR A 123 -19.05 13.66 0.07
CA THR A 123 -20.41 13.54 0.56
C THR A 123 -21.19 12.50 -0.24
N CYS A 124 -22.17 11.88 0.41
CA CYS A 124 -23.05 10.90 -0.22
C CYS A 124 -24.43 11.52 -0.40
N LYS A 125 -24.86 11.60 -1.65
CA LYS A 125 -26.18 12.09 -2.03
C LYS A 125 -27.12 10.91 -2.23
N ASP A 126 -28.34 11.09 -1.73
CA ASP A 126 -29.42 10.14 -1.91
C ASP A 126 -29.78 9.91 -3.38
N ILE A 127 -29.97 8.64 -3.75
CA ILE A 127 -30.47 8.24 -5.07
C ILE A 127 -32.00 8.21 -4.96
N ASP A 128 -32.68 9.10 -5.66
CA ASP A 128 -34.14 9.11 -5.67
C ASP A 128 -34.66 8.02 -6.62
N GLU A 129 -34.87 6.81 -6.09
CA GLU A 129 -35.30 5.68 -6.91
C GLU A 129 -36.71 5.90 -7.49
N CYS A 130 -37.54 6.74 -6.85
CA CYS A 130 -38.87 7.09 -7.32
C CYS A 130 -38.85 7.93 -8.61
N LYS A 131 -37.73 8.59 -8.93
CA LYS A 131 -37.51 9.29 -10.20
C LYS A 131 -36.83 8.42 -11.25
N GLY A 132 -36.64 7.13 -10.97
CA GLY A 132 -36.09 6.18 -11.90
C GLY A 132 -36.98 5.97 -13.14
N PRO A 133 -36.42 5.44 -14.23
CA PRO A 133 -37.15 5.20 -15.48
C PRO A 133 -38.20 4.07 -15.39
N PHE A 134 -38.17 3.26 -14.33
CA PHE A 134 -39.06 2.09 -14.17
C PHE A 134 -39.92 2.20 -12.89
N PRO A 135 -41.19 1.75 -12.92
CA PRO A 135 -42.03 1.71 -11.73
C PRO A 135 -41.50 0.67 -10.73
N ILE A 136 -41.11 1.13 -9.54
CA ILE A 136 -40.59 0.30 -8.44
C ILE A 136 -41.66 -0.14 -7.43
N CYS A 137 -42.82 0.52 -7.41
CA CYS A 137 -43.96 0.16 -6.56
C CYS A 137 -45.09 -0.43 -7.41
N SER A 138 -45.91 -1.31 -6.82
CA SER A 138 -47.12 -1.83 -7.49
C SER A 138 -48.12 -0.72 -7.79
N GLU A 139 -49.02 -0.92 -8.75
CA GLU A 139 -49.93 0.13 -9.24
C GLU A 139 -50.74 0.86 -8.14
N ARG A 140 -51.18 0.14 -7.11
CA ARG A 140 -51.95 0.70 -5.97
C ARG A 140 -51.10 1.44 -4.91
N HIS A 141 -49.78 1.45 -5.07
CA HIS A 141 -48.86 2.15 -4.18
C HIS A 141 -48.25 3.38 -4.85
N ALA A 142 -48.03 4.42 -4.06
CA ALA A 142 -47.21 5.57 -4.41
C ALA A 142 -45.80 5.37 -3.85
N CYS A 143 -44.78 5.70 -4.64
CA CYS A 143 -43.40 5.70 -4.19
C CYS A 143 -43.12 6.95 -3.36
N ARG A 144 -42.47 6.78 -2.20
CA ARG A 144 -41.95 7.87 -1.38
C ARG A 144 -40.47 7.63 -1.11
N ASN A 145 -39.64 8.54 -1.63
CA ASN A 145 -38.21 8.49 -1.46
C ASN A 145 -37.80 8.71 0.02
N THR A 146 -36.76 8.01 0.48
CA THR A 146 -36.21 8.11 1.83
C THR A 146 -34.67 8.11 1.76
N PHE A 147 -33.97 8.55 2.80
CA PHE A 147 -32.51 8.57 2.72
C PHE A 147 -31.92 7.15 2.70
N GLY A 148 -31.28 6.78 1.59
CA GLY A 148 -30.68 5.47 1.33
C GLY A 148 -31.65 4.39 0.86
N SER A 149 -32.93 4.72 0.62
CA SER A 149 -33.94 3.74 0.18
C SER A 149 -35.26 4.43 -0.25
N TYR A 150 -36.30 3.64 -0.49
CA TYR A 150 -37.64 4.14 -0.73
C TYR A 150 -38.69 3.28 -0.01
N VAL A 151 -39.88 3.85 0.17
CA VAL A 151 -41.04 3.11 0.69
C VAL A 151 -42.22 3.25 -0.25
N CYS A 152 -42.93 2.13 -0.47
CA CYS A 152 -44.19 2.11 -1.21
C CYS A 152 -45.35 2.25 -0.22
N VAL A 153 -46.07 3.37 -0.30
CA VAL A 153 -47.23 3.66 0.55
C VAL A 153 -48.53 3.56 -0.23
N CYS A 154 -49.65 3.26 0.42
CA CYS A 154 -50.93 3.23 -0.29
C CYS A 154 -51.26 4.59 -0.91
N ARG A 155 -51.77 4.59 -2.14
CA ARG A 155 -52.31 5.80 -2.76
C ARG A 155 -53.48 6.35 -1.92
N PRO A 156 -53.77 7.66 -1.98
CA PRO A 156 -54.94 8.23 -1.32
C PRO A 156 -56.22 7.45 -1.65
N GLY A 157 -57.05 7.15 -0.64
CA GLY A 157 -58.25 6.31 -0.78
C GLY A 157 -58.01 4.79 -0.62
N TYR A 158 -56.78 4.38 -0.28
CA TYR A 158 -56.47 2.99 0.02
C TYR A 158 -55.85 2.84 1.42
N ILE A 159 -56.20 1.79 2.15
CA ILE A 159 -55.65 1.47 3.48
C ILE A 159 -54.82 0.17 3.44
N LEU A 160 -53.83 0.08 4.33
CA LEU A 160 -53.06 -1.14 4.54
C LEU A 160 -53.98 -2.27 5.05
N GLY A 161 -54.16 -3.30 4.24
CA GLY A 161 -54.81 -4.55 4.61
C GLY A 161 -53.79 -5.69 4.74
N THR A 162 -53.91 -6.50 5.78
CA THR A 162 -53.10 -7.72 5.99
C THR A 162 -53.87 -8.95 5.52
N PHE A 163 -53.44 -9.58 4.43
CA PHE A 163 -53.99 -10.88 3.99
C PHE A 163 -52.84 -11.87 3.88
N GLY A 164 -52.79 -12.84 4.80
CA GLY A 164 -51.79 -13.91 4.85
C GLY A 164 -50.36 -13.40 4.67
N ASN A 165 -49.74 -12.85 5.73
CA ASN A 165 -48.36 -12.32 5.73
C ASN A 165 -47.99 -11.28 4.63
N SER A 166 -48.91 -10.88 3.76
CA SER A 166 -48.68 -9.91 2.68
C SER A 166 -49.40 -8.58 2.95
N ILE A 167 -48.68 -7.47 2.72
CA ILE A 167 -49.18 -6.10 2.82
C ILE A 167 -49.86 -5.74 1.51
N THR A 168 -51.17 -5.45 1.54
CA THR A 168 -51.95 -5.07 0.35
C THR A 168 -52.70 -3.77 0.59
N CYS A 169 -52.79 -2.90 -0.41
CA CYS A 169 -53.62 -1.70 -0.34
C CYS A 169 -55.05 -2.02 -0.78
N ARG A 170 -56.02 -1.82 0.12
CA ARG A 170 -57.46 -1.99 -0.14
C ARG A 170 -58.13 -0.65 -0.34
N GLY A 171 -58.93 -0.52 -1.40
CA GLY A 171 -59.76 0.66 -1.62
C GLY A 171 -60.79 0.77 -0.49
N THR A 172 -60.99 2.00 -0.02
CA THR A 172 -62.10 2.36 0.87
C THR A 172 -63.42 2.42 0.13
#